data_AF-J9G764-F1
#
_entry.id   AF-J9G764-F1
#
_cell.length_a   1.000
_cell.length_b   1.000
_cell.length_c   1.000
_cell.angle_alpha   90.00
_cell.angle_beta   90.00
_cell.angle_gamma   90.00
#
_symmetry.space_group_name_H-M   'P 1'
#
loop_
_entity.id
_entity.type
_entity.pdbx_description
1 polymer ?
#
loop_
_entity_poly.entity_id
_entity_poly.type
_entity_poly.pdbx_seq_one_letter_code
_entity_poly.pdbx_strand_id
1 'polypeptide(L)'
;MAMAFVFLMGLIFSLKNVIHEKPWFLRLALLSLPLPWIASEAGWFVAEYGRQPWTIFNVLPTHLSVSSLSAGEVAGSLTGFAILYTALLIVEMYLMIRIGRKGPSALGTGRYHFEQQ
;
A
#
# COMPACT_ATOMS: atom_id res chain seq x y z
N MET A 1 -13.63 -7.71 5.06
CA MET A 1 -14.90 -7.99 4.33
C MET A 1 -15.14 -7.03 3.16
N ALA A 2 -14.94 -5.71 3.30
CA ALA A 2 -15.14 -4.75 2.22
C ALA A 2 -14.38 -5.10 0.92
N MET A 3 -13.08 -5.43 0.99
CA MET A 3 -12.31 -5.83 -0.19
C MET A 3 -12.85 -7.10 -0.88
N ALA A 4 -13.23 -8.12 -0.09
CA ALA A 4 -13.82 -9.34 -0.62
C ALA A 4 -15.13 -9.05 -1.35
N PHE A 5 -15.94 -8.13 -0.81
CA PHE A 5 -17.16 -7.68 -1.47
C PHE A 5 -16.87 -6.98 -2.82
N VAL A 6 -15.92 -6.03 -2.87
CA VAL A 6 -15.52 -5.37 -4.12
C VAL A 6 -15.01 -6.39 -5.15
N PHE A 7 -14.19 -7.35 -4.71
CA PHE A 7 -13.65 -8.41 -5.56
C PHE A 7 -14.75 -9.31 -6.12
N LEU A 8 -15.67 -9.80 -5.28
CA LEU A 8 -16.76 -10.67 -5.69
C LEU A 8 -17.71 -9.96 -6.67
N MET A 9 -18.04 -8.69 -6.43
CA MET A 9 -18.83 -7.89 -7.37
C MET A 9 -18.11 -7.71 -8.71
N GLY A 10 -16.81 -7.42 -8.68
CA GLY A 10 -15.98 -7.31 -9.88
C GLY A 10 -15.94 -8.60 -10.69
N LEU A 11 -15.79 -9.74 -10.01
CA LEU A 11 -15.84 -11.06 -10.62
C LEU A 11 -17.19 -11.33 -11.28
N ILE A 12 -18.31 -11.08 -10.58
CA ILE A 12 -19.65 -11.29 -11.13
C ILE A 12 -19.90 -10.41 -12.36
N PHE A 13 -19.54 -9.12 -12.30
CA PHE A 13 -19.72 -8.21 -13.44
C PHE A 13 -18.80 -8.53 -14.62
N SER A 14 -17.60 -9.03 -14.34
CA SER A 14 -16.67 -9.52 -15.38
C SER A 14 -17.21 -10.80 -16.04
N LEU A 15 -17.69 -11.77 -15.27
CA LEU A 15 -18.28 -13.01 -15.81
C LEU A 15 -19.53 -12.75 -16.65
N LYS A 16 -20.28 -11.68 -16.34
CA LYS A 16 -21.46 -11.25 -17.11
C LYS A 16 -21.13 -10.31 -18.26
N ASN A 17 -19.87 -9.92 -18.46
CA ASN A 17 -19.41 -8.95 -19.48
C ASN A 17 -20.11 -7.57 -19.42
N VAL A 18 -20.65 -7.16 -18.27
CA VAL A 18 -21.37 -5.87 -18.08
C VAL A 18 -20.57 -4.84 -17.27
N ILE A 19 -19.29 -5.09 -17.03
CA ILE A 19 -18.47 -4.25 -16.13
C ILE A 19 -18.37 -2.80 -16.62
N HIS A 20 -18.33 -2.59 -17.94
CA HIS A 20 -18.25 -1.27 -18.57
C HIS A 20 -19.53 -0.45 -18.39
N GLU A 21 -20.67 -1.10 -18.14
CA GLU A 21 -21.96 -0.44 -17.98
C GLU A 21 -22.19 0.13 -16.57
N LYS A 22 -21.28 -0.15 -15.62
CA LYS A 22 -21.43 0.23 -14.20
C LYS A 22 -20.35 1.24 -13.77
N PRO A 23 -20.46 2.52 -14.16
CA PRO A 23 -19.43 3.53 -13.86
C PRO A 23 -19.26 3.80 -12.35
N TRP A 24 -20.33 3.63 -11.56
CA TRP A 24 -20.25 3.73 -10.09
C TRP A 24 -19.35 2.65 -9.49
N PHE A 25 -19.39 1.43 -10.04
CA PHE A 25 -18.58 0.31 -9.57
C PHE A 25 -17.11 0.52 -9.93
N LEU A 26 -16.82 1.02 -11.14
CA LEU A 26 -15.45 1.35 -11.54
C LEU A 26 -14.84 2.44 -10.64
N ARG A 27 -15.62 3.45 -10.24
CA ARG A 27 -15.18 4.47 -9.26
C ARG A 27 -14.93 3.85 -7.89
N LEU A 28 -15.82 2.97 -7.44
CA LEU A 28 -15.67 2.27 -6.17
C LEU A 28 -14.42 1.37 -6.16
N ALA A 29 -14.15 0.65 -7.26
CA ALA A 29 -12.94 -0.14 -7.42
C ALA A 29 -11.68 0.73 -7.33
N LEU A 30 -11.68 1.91 -7.96
CA LEU A 30 -10.57 2.87 -7.84
C LEU A 30 -10.40 3.38 -6.40
N LEU A 31 -11.49 3.72 -5.71
CA LEU A 31 -11.45 4.17 -4.32
C LEU A 31 -11.06 3.05 -3.34
N SER A 32 -11.23 1.79 -3.74
CA SER A 32 -10.85 0.63 -2.92
C SER A 32 -9.34 0.37 -2.89
N LEU A 33 -8.56 1.03 -3.74
CA LEU A 33 -7.12 0.83 -3.84
C LEU A 33 -6.39 0.93 -2.50
N PRO A 34 -6.67 1.86 -1.57
CA PRO A 34 -5.92 1.94 -0.29
C PRO A 34 -6.29 0.85 0.73
N LEU A 35 -7.42 0.15 0.56
CA LEU A 35 -7.93 -0.80 1.56
C LEU A 35 -6.98 -1.97 1.90
N PRO A 36 -6.31 -2.63 0.92
CA PRO A 36 -5.33 -3.68 1.20
C PRO A 36 -4.19 -3.21 2.09
N TRP A 37 -3.66 -2.00 1.83
CA TRP A 37 -2.58 -1.42 2.61
C TRP A 37 -3.02 -1.18 4.05
N ILE A 38 -4.15 -0.51 4.26
CA ILE A 38 -4.68 -0.24 5.60
C ILE A 38 -4.95 -1.54 6.36
N ALA A 39 -5.55 -2.54 5.70
CA ALA A 39 -5.84 -3.82 6.32
C ALA A 39 -4.56 -4.58 6.72
N SER A 40 -3.52 -4.51 5.88
CA SER A 40 -2.24 -5.16 6.14
C SER A 40 -1.50 -4.50 7.32
N GLU A 41 -1.41 -3.16 7.32
CA GLU A 41 -0.80 -2.40 8.42
C GLU A 41 -1.54 -2.60 9.75
N ALA A 42 -2.88 -2.57 9.73
CA ALA A 42 -3.67 -2.85 10.92
C ALA A 42 -3.50 -4.29 11.42
N GLY A 43 -3.41 -5.26 10.50
CA GLY A 43 -3.15 -6.66 10.83
C GLY A 43 -1.78 -6.85 11.50
N TRP A 44 -0.74 -6.24 10.93
CA TRP A 44 0.60 -6.21 11.53
C TRP A 44 0.62 -5.53 12.89
N PHE A 45 -0.08 -4.39 13.03
CA PHE A 45 -0.18 -3.71 14.31
C PHE A 45 -0.83 -4.59 15.38
N VAL A 46 -1.95 -5.26 15.08
CA VAL A 46 -2.59 -6.18 16.02
C VAL A 46 -1.68 -7.35 16.38
N ALA A 47 -0.97 -7.92 15.40
CA ALA A 47 -0.07 -9.04 15.63
C ALA A 47 1.15 -8.67 16.49
N GLU A 48 1.81 -7.54 16.18
CA GLU A 48 3.03 -7.10 16.86
C GLU A 48 2.73 -6.47 18.22
N TYR A 49 1.71 -5.62 18.29
CA TYR A 49 1.31 -4.99 19.54
C TYR A 49 0.65 -6.00 20.50
N GLY A 50 -0.11 -6.97 19.97
CA GLY A 50 -0.71 -8.04 20.76
C GLY A 50 0.30 -8.96 21.45
N ARG A 51 1.57 -8.97 21.00
CA ARG A 51 2.66 -9.72 21.64
C ARG A 51 3.32 -8.96 22.80
N GLN A 52 3.10 -7.65 22.93
CA GLN A 52 3.62 -6.87 24.05
C GLN A 52 3.09 -7.44 25.39
N PRO A 53 3.92 -7.55 26.44
CA PRO A 53 5.25 -6.97 26.64
C PRO A 53 6.43 -7.91 26.27
N TRP A 54 6.26 -8.79 25.28
CA TRP A 54 7.26 -9.79 24.91
C TRP A 54 7.88 -9.54 23.52
N THR A 55 9.22 -9.56 23.44
CA THR A 55 9.93 -9.73 22.17
C THR A 55 9.84 -11.19 21.72
N ILE A 56 10.16 -12.12 22.63
CA ILE A 56 9.96 -13.57 22.44
C ILE A 56 8.97 -14.01 23.50
N PHE A 57 7.85 -14.59 23.07
CA PHE A 57 6.72 -14.92 23.95
C PHE A 57 7.15 -15.77 25.14
N ASN A 58 6.87 -15.29 26.37
CA ASN A 58 7.25 -15.91 27.65
C ASN A 58 8.76 -16.15 27.87
N VAL A 59 9.64 -15.65 27.00
CA VAL A 59 11.09 -15.86 27.10
C VAL A 59 11.84 -14.55 27.30
N LEU A 60 11.60 -13.57 26.43
CA LEU A 60 12.35 -12.31 26.43
C LEU A 60 11.39 -11.11 26.45
N PRO A 61 11.28 -10.39 27.58
CA PRO A 61 10.53 -9.14 27.68
C PRO A 61 11.10 -8.02 26.80
N THR A 62 10.23 -7.16 26.25
CA THR A 62 10.62 -6.10 25.30
C THR A 62 11.61 -5.11 25.89
N HIS A 63 11.46 -4.76 27.17
CA HIS A 63 12.33 -3.80 27.86
C HIS A 63 13.76 -4.32 28.10
N LEU A 64 13.97 -5.65 28.10
CA LEU A 64 15.31 -6.26 28.21
C LEU A 64 15.95 -6.48 26.83
N SER A 65 15.18 -6.32 25.76
CA SER A 65 15.60 -6.57 24.38
C SER A 65 16.18 -5.34 23.68
N VAL A 66 16.35 -4.22 24.39
CA VAL A 66 16.85 -2.96 23.82
C VAL A 66 18.39 -2.90 23.86
N SER A 67 19.00 -2.36 22.80
CA SER A 67 20.44 -2.11 22.76
C SER A 67 20.84 -0.96 23.67
N SER A 68 22.10 -0.95 24.13
CA SER A 68 22.69 0.11 24.94
C SER A 68 23.09 1.33 24.09
N LEU A 69 22.12 1.97 23.44
CA LEU A 69 22.31 3.19 22.65
C LEU A 69 21.72 4.40 23.39
N SER A 70 22.31 5.57 23.16
CA SER A 70 21.73 6.82 23.66
C SER A 70 20.44 7.18 22.91
N ALA A 71 19.54 7.89 23.58
CA ALA A 71 18.31 8.37 22.95
C ALA A 71 18.60 9.28 21.73
N GLY A 72 19.73 10.01 21.75
CA GLY A 72 20.16 10.87 20.64
C GLY A 72 20.55 10.08 19.39
N GLU A 73 21.28 8.96 19.53
CA GLU A 73 21.65 8.09 18.40
C GLU A 73 20.41 7.46 17.75
N VAL A 74 19.47 6.99 18.57
CA VAL A 74 18.21 6.41 18.08
C VAL A 74 17.36 7.47 17.38
N ALA A 75 17.19 8.66 17.98
CA ALA A 75 16.43 9.75 17.39
C ALA A 75 17.05 10.25 16.07
N GLY A 76 18.37 10.38 16.02
CA GLY A 76 19.10 10.80 14.82
C GLY A 76 18.93 9.81 13.67
N SER A 77 19.14 8.52 13.93
CA SER A 77 18.97 7.46 12.92
C SER A 77 17.52 7.33 12.44
N LEU A 78 16.54 7.34 13.35
CA LEU A 78 15.12 7.28 13.02
C LEU A 78 14.69 8.48 12.16
N THR A 79 15.17 9.68 12.49
CA THR A 79 14.90 10.90 11.69
C THR A 79 15.50 10.78 10.29
N GLY A 80 16.73 10.28 10.18
CA GLY A 80 17.38 10.03 8.89
C GLY A 80 16.58 9.05 8.02
N PHE A 81 16.14 7.93 8.58
CA PHE A 81 15.31 6.95 7.86
C PHE A 81 13.93 7.52 7.50
N ALA A 82 13.28 8.26 8.41
CA ALA A 82 11.99 8.88 8.15
C ALA A 82 12.05 9.87 6.97
N ILE A 83 13.08 10.71 6.91
CA ILE A 83 13.29 11.65 5.79
C ILE A 83 13.53 10.88 4.49
N LEU A 84 14.44 9.91 4.51
CA LEU A 84 14.79 9.12 3.33
C LEU A 84 13.56 8.40 2.76
N TYR A 85 12.82 7.67 3.60
CA TYR A 85 11.65 6.90 3.18
C TYR A 85 10.50 7.80 2.74
N THR A 86 10.33 8.98 3.35
CA THR A 86 9.35 9.97 2.90
C THR A 86 9.71 10.49 1.50
N ALA A 87 10.99 10.79 1.25
CA ALA A 87 11.44 11.24 -0.07
C ALA A 87 11.23 10.16 -1.14
N LEU A 88 11.55 8.90 -0.82
CA LEU A 88 11.31 7.76 -1.70
C LEU A 88 9.81 7.58 -1.99
N LEU A 89 8.95 7.67 -0.98
CA LEU A 89 7.50 7.59 -1.14
C LEU A 89 6.96 8.68 -2.08
N ILE A 90 7.44 9.91 -1.95
CA ILE A 90 7.04 11.03 -2.83
C ILE A 90 7.43 10.72 -4.29
N VAL A 91 8.66 10.29 -4.53
CA VAL A 91 9.15 9.96 -5.87
C VAL A 91 8.38 8.79 -6.47
N GLU A 92 8.18 7.73 -5.69
CA GLU A 92 7.42 6.55 -6.12
C GLU A 92 5.98 6.92 -6.48
N MET A 93 5.27 7.63 -5.60
CA MET A 93 3.89 8.04 -5.86
C MET A 93 3.79 8.96 -7.08
N TYR A 94 4.75 9.87 -7.26
CA TYR A 94 4.83 10.71 -8.45
C TYR A 94 4.97 9.85 -9.72
N LEU A 95 5.89 8.90 -9.74
CA LEU A 95 6.13 8.03 -10.89
C LEU A 95 4.93 7.11 -11.16
N MET A 96 4.36 6.50 -10.12
CA MET A 96 3.21 5.60 -10.22
C MET A 96 1.99 6.34 -10.82
N ILE A 97 1.69 7.54 -10.34
CA ILE A 97 0.58 8.35 -10.87
C ILE A 97 0.89 8.84 -12.29
N ARG A 98 2.12 9.30 -12.55
CA ARG A 98 2.54 9.81 -13.86
C ARG A 98 2.44 8.73 -14.94
N ILE A 99 2.95 7.53 -14.66
CA ILE A 99 2.93 6.40 -15.60
C ILE A 99 1.53 5.80 -15.67
N GLY A 100 0.84 5.63 -14.53
CA GLY A 100 -0.53 5.12 -14.48
C GLY A 100 -1.51 5.97 -15.31
N ARG A 101 -1.36 7.29 -15.32
CA ARG A 101 -2.17 8.20 -16.15
C ARG A 101 -1.86 8.12 -17.66
N LYS A 102 -0.62 7.83 -18.04
CA LYS A 102 -0.25 7.62 -19.45
C LYS A 102 -0.81 6.29 -20.00
N GLY A 103 -1.05 5.33 -19.09
CA GLY A 103 -1.54 4.00 -19.45
C GLY A 103 -0.58 3.30 -20.42
N PRO A 104 -1.09 2.50 -21.38
CA PRO A 104 -0.26 1.70 -22.27
C PRO A 104 0.56 2.52 -23.28
N SER A 105 0.24 3.80 -23.47
CA SER A 105 1.00 4.73 -24.31
C SER A 105 2.41 5.05 -23.79
N ALA A 106 2.76 4.57 -22.59
CA ALA A 106 4.14 4.65 -22.10
C ALA A 106 5.08 3.64 -22.80
N LEU A 107 4.55 2.68 -23.57
CA LEU A 107 5.32 1.59 -24.19
C LEU A 107 5.95 1.95 -25.55
N GLY A 108 5.50 3.01 -26.23
CA GLY A 108 6.10 3.48 -27.49
C GLY A 108 5.80 2.60 -28.70
N THR A 109 4.63 1.95 -28.76
CA THR A 109 4.33 0.93 -29.79
C THR A 109 3.62 1.49 -31.04
N GLY A 110 3.22 2.75 -31.03
CA GLY A 110 2.43 3.43 -32.08
C GLY A 110 0.95 3.03 -32.13
N ARG A 111 0.44 2.26 -31.16
CA ARG A 111 -0.90 1.63 -31.20
C ARG A 111 -1.90 2.23 -30.22
N TYR A 112 -1.45 3.07 -29.29
CA TYR A 112 -2.28 3.53 -28.19
C TYR A 112 -2.78 4.96 -28.37
N HIS A 113 -3.81 5.32 -27.60
CA HIS A 113 -4.56 6.57 -27.75
C HIS A 113 -3.69 7.84 -27.72
N PHE A 114 -2.65 7.90 -26.87
CA PHE A 114 -1.75 9.05 -26.79
C PHE A 114 -0.53 8.97 -27.72
N GLU A 115 -0.42 7.92 -28.54
CA GLU A 115 0.64 7.77 -29.55
C GLU A 115 0.13 8.07 -30.98
N GLN A 116 -1.19 8.09 -31.19
CA GLN A 116 -1.83 8.33 -32.49
C GLN A 116 -2.20 9.81 -32.73
N GLN A 117 -1.99 10.67 -31.73
CA GLN A 117 -2.09 12.13 -31.84
C GLN A 117 -0.71 12.71 -32.12
#